data_AF-A0A3B9KZP6-F1
#
_entry.id   AF-A0A3B9KZP6-F1
#
_cell.length_a   1.000
_cell.length_b   1.000
_cell.length_c   1.000
_cell.angle_alpha   90.00
_cell.angle_beta   90.00
_cell.angle_gamma   90.00
#
_symmetry.space_group_name_H-M   'P 1'
#
loop_
_entity.id
_entity.type
_entity.pdbx_description
1 polymer ?
#
loop_
_entity_poly.entity_id
_entity_poly.type
_entity_poly.pdbx_seq_one_letter_code
_entity_poly.pdbx_strand_id
1 'polypeptide(L)' 'EAAWTWVDGLIEAWEQSGDRPENYSAGSDGPLAAAMMMDRDGRAWWEGS' A
#
# COMPACT_ATOMS: atom_id res chain seq x y z
N GLU A 1 -20.11 9.91 -3.80
CA GLU A 1 -20.52 8.66 -3.12
C GLU A 1 -19.63 7.45 -3.41
N ALA A 2 -19.46 7.01 -4.67
CA ALA A 2 -18.73 5.75 -4.97
C ALA A 2 -17.28 5.67 -4.44
N ALA A 3 -16.54 6.79 -4.43
CA ALA A 3 -15.19 6.83 -3.88
C ALA A 3 -15.16 6.56 -2.37
N TRP A 4 -16.13 7.11 -1.62
CA TRP A 4 -16.23 6.92 -0.17
C TRP A 4 -16.65 5.50 0.17
N THR A 5 -17.65 4.95 -0.52
CA THR A 5 -18.06 3.55 -0.34
C THR A 5 -16.89 2.57 -0.54
N TRP A 6 -15.99 2.85 -1.48
CA TRP A 6 -14.79 2.04 -1.68
C TRP A 6 -13.78 2.17 -0.52
N VAL A 7 -13.53 3.40 -0.06
CA VAL A 7 -12.63 3.66 1.09
C VAL A 7 -13.15 3.01 2.37
N ASP A 8 -14.45 3.11 2.64
CA ASP A 8 -15.08 2.54 3.84
C ASP A 8 -14.87 1.02 3.90
N GLY A 9 -15.06 0.31 2.78
CA GLY A 9 -14.80 -1.13 2.70
C GLY A 9 -13.33 -1.51 2.91
N LEU A 10 -12.39 -0.65 2.47
CA LEU A 10 -10.96 -0.87 2.72
C LEU A 10 -10.61 -0.72 4.21
N ILE A 11 -11.17 0.28 4.87
CA ILE A 11 -10.98 0.52 6.32
C ILE A 11 -11.54 -0.67 7.11
N GLU A 12 -12.75 -1.11 6.80
CA GLU A 12 -13.38 -2.26 7.47
C GLU A 12 -12.53 -3.53 7.33
N ALA A 13 -11.98 -3.79 6.14
CA ALA A 13 -11.09 -4.92 5.91
C ALA A 13 -9.80 -4.85 6.76
N TRP A 14 -9.20 -3.66 6.89
CA TRP A 14 -8.04 -3.47 7.75
C TRP A 14 -8.35 -3.71 9.22
N GLU A 15 -9.48 -3.19 9.72
CA GLU A 15 -9.92 -3.42 11.10
C GLU A 15 -10.15 -4.91 11.40
N GLN A 16 -10.73 -5.65 10.45
CA GLN A 16 -10.97 -7.09 10.58
C GLN A 16 -9.67 -7.91 10.53
N SER A 17 -8.70 -7.52 9.70
CA SER A 17 -7.42 -8.23 9.57
C SER A 17 -6.58 -8.13 10.86
N GLY A 18 -6.65 -6.98 11.55
CA GLY A 18 -5.75 -6.66 12.67
C GLY A 18 -4.30 -6.45 12.25
N ASP A 19 -4.02 -6.43 10.94
CA ASP A 19 -2.67 -6.25 10.40
C ASP A 19 -2.19 -4.82 10.65
N ARG A 20 -0.89 -4.69 10.96
CA ARG A 20 -0.24 -3.39 11.15
C ARG A 20 0.56 -3.04 9.91
N PRO A 21 0.63 -1.74 9.54
CA PRO A 21 1.52 -1.30 8.48
C PRO A 21 2.96 -1.74 8.74
N GLU A 22 3.65 -2.17 7.68
CA GLU A 22 5.07 -2.46 7.75
C GLU A 22 5.88 -1.18 7.99
N ASN A 23 6.85 -1.25 8.90
CA ASN A 23 7.79 -0.16 9.13
C ASN A 23 8.78 -0.06 7.97
N TYR A 24 9.24 1.17 7.70
CA TYR A 24 10.29 1.43 6.73
C TYR A 24 11.19 2.57 7.23
N SER A 25 12.43 2.61 6.75
CA SER A 25 13.38 3.65 7.14
C SER A 25 12.97 5.01 6.57
N ALA A 26 13.11 6.07 7.35
CA ALA A 26 12.90 7.42 6.84
C ALA A 26 13.85 7.71 5.66
N GLY A 27 13.31 8.28 4.57
CA GLY A 27 14.05 8.53 3.34
C GLY A 27 14.20 7.32 2.41
N SER A 28 13.59 6.17 2.74
CA SER A 28 13.46 5.04 1.81
C SER A 28 12.13 5.09 1.05
N ASP A 29 12.04 4.28 -0.01
CA ASP A 29 10.85 4.17 -0.88
C ASP A 29 9.68 3.39 -0.26
N GLY A 30 9.82 2.99 1.01
CA GLY A 30 8.80 2.25 1.74
C GLY A 30 9.17 0.78 1.98
N PRO A 31 8.19 -0.03 2.41
CA PRO A 31 8.41 -1.45 2.72
C PRO A 31 8.61 -2.29 1.46
N LEU A 32 9.26 -3.45 1.62
CA LEU A 32 9.48 -4.41 0.54
C LEU A 32 8.14 -4.84 -0.12
N ALA A 33 7.08 -4.98 0.67
CA ALA A 33 5.76 -5.32 0.17
C ALA A 33 5.24 -4.34 -0.90
N ALA A 34 5.59 -3.05 -0.81
CA ALA A 34 5.22 -2.05 -1.81
C ALA A 34 5.94 -2.26 -3.15
N ALA A 35 7.21 -2.66 -3.13
CA ALA A 35 7.97 -2.99 -4.33
C ALA A 35 7.47 -4.30 -4.96
N MET A 36 7.23 -5.33 -4.14
CA MET A 36 6.69 -6.62 -4.60
C MET A 36 5.32 -6.48 -5.25
N MET A 37 4.46 -5.59 -4.74
CA MET A 37 3.16 -5.32 -5.32
C MET A 37 3.26 -4.78 -6.76
N MET A 38 4.24 -3.92 -7.03
CA MET A 38 4.47 -3.39 -8.38
C MET A 38 5.11 -4.44 -9.30
N ASP A 39 6.11 -5.17 -8.81
CA ASP A 39 6.81 -6.21 -9.56
C ASP A 39 5.85 -7.32 -10.02
N ARG A 40 4.92 -7.74 -9.16
CA ARG A 40 3.87 -8.72 -9.50
C ARG A 40 3.06 -8.30 -10.73
N ASP A 41 2.87 -7.00 -10.91
CA ASP A 41 2.09 -6.44 -12.00
C ASP A 41 2.99 -5.98 -13.18
N GLY A 42 4.29 -6.32 -13.15
CA GLY A 42 5.28 -5.93 -14.17
C GLY A 42 5.55 -4.42 -14.23
N ARG A 43 5.34 -3.72 -13.12
CA ARG A 43 5.50 -2.26 -12.99
C ARG A 43 6.61 -1.92 -12.00
N ALA A 44 7.08 -0.69 -12.08
CA ALA A 44 8.01 -0.11 -11.10
C ALA A 44 7.51 1.29 -10.71
N TRP A 45 7.85 1.71 -9.49
CA TRP A 45 7.65 3.09 -9.07
C TRP A 45 8.56 4.02 -9.88
N TRP A 46 8.10 5.25 -10.10
CA TRP A 46 8.90 6.26 -10.77
C TRP A 46 9.84 6.90 -9.74
N GLU A 47 11.15 6.78 -9.93
CA GLU A 47 12.15 7.22 -8.95
C GLU A 47 12.52 8.70 -9.02
N GLY A 48 12.09 9.42 -10.06
CA GLY A 48 12.41 10.84 -10.25
C GLY A 48 13.89 11.12 -10.51
N SER A 49 14.16 11.98 -11.49
CA SER A 49 15.51 12.48 -11.81
C SER A 49 15.77 13.81 -11.14
#